data_AF-A0A317GZE6-F1
#
_entry.id   AF-A0A317GZE6-F1
#
_cell.length_a   1.000
_cell.length_b   1.000
_cell.length_c   1.000
_cell.angle_alpha   90.00
_cell.angle_beta   90.00
_cell.angle_gamma   90.00
#
_symmetry.space_group_name_H-M   'P 1'
#
loop_
_entity.id
_entity.type
_entity.pdbx_description
1 polymer ?
#
loop_
_entity_poly.entity_id
_entity_poly.type
_entity_poly.pdbx_seq_one_letter_code
_entity_poly.pdbx_strand_id
1 'polypeptide(L)'
;MTKLDGNYYPQLTGIRAIAAFMVFFFHFNPFHEGFIFHFVNEFHVGVTVFFVLSGFLITYRYIDSFEFSREWFSKYIINRVARIYPMYILITICAFIFAPDIVKTVPIFILNIT
;
A
#
# COMPACT_ATOMS: atom_id res chain seq x y z
N MET A 1 -28.79 2.55 -23.37
CA MET A 1 -27.41 2.99 -23.66
C MET A 1 -26.70 3.35 -22.36
N THR A 2 -26.41 2.35 -21.53
CA THR A 2 -25.56 2.53 -20.32
C THR A 2 -24.37 1.61 -20.52
N LYS A 3 -23.25 2.20 -20.95
CA LYS A 3 -21.95 1.53 -20.83
C LYS A 3 -21.79 1.24 -19.34
N LEU A 4 -21.89 -0.03 -18.94
CA LEU A 4 -21.57 -0.42 -17.58
C LEU A 4 -20.05 -0.32 -17.47
N ASP A 5 -19.64 0.82 -16.94
CA ASP A 5 -18.27 1.17 -16.64
C ASP A 5 -17.64 0.03 -15.84
N GLY A 6 -16.49 -0.50 -16.31
CA GLY A 6 -15.92 -1.77 -15.86
C GLY A 6 -16.01 -1.98 -14.34
N ASN A 7 -16.89 -2.92 -13.95
CA ASN A 7 -17.20 -3.40 -12.60
C ASN A 7 -16.37 -2.77 -11.46
N TYR A 8 -16.81 -1.61 -10.99
CA TYR A 8 -16.30 -0.99 -9.78
C TYR A 8 -17.17 -1.43 -8.60
N TYR A 9 -16.57 -2.10 -7.61
CA TYR A 9 -17.25 -2.47 -6.36
C TYR A 9 -16.78 -1.55 -5.22
N PRO A 10 -17.54 -0.48 -4.90
CA PRO A 10 -17.22 0.43 -3.80
C PRO A 10 -17.06 -0.29 -2.46
N GLN A 11 -17.82 -1.37 -2.24
CA GLN A 11 -17.84 -2.15 -1.00
C GLN A 11 -16.47 -2.79 -0.73
N LEU A 12 -15.82 -3.33 -1.76
CA LEU A 12 -14.48 -3.92 -1.62
C LEU A 12 -13.41 -2.85 -1.35
N THR A 13 -13.58 -1.64 -1.87
CA THR A 13 -12.71 -0.50 -1.54
C THR A 13 -12.85 -0.09 -0.07
N GLY A 14 -14.08 -0.13 0.48
CA GLY A 14 -14.33 0.11 1.90
C GLY A 14 -13.68 -0.93 2.81
N ILE A 15 -13.82 -2.22 2.50
CA ILE A 15 -13.20 -3.30 3.28
C ILE A 15 -11.67 -3.19 3.24
N ARG A 16 -11.10 -2.82 2.09
CA ARG A 16 -9.66 -2.58 1.97
C ARG A 16 -9.19 -1.39 2.80
N ALA A 17 -9.99 -0.34 2.94
CA ALA A 17 -9.68 0.77 3.83
C ALA A 17 -9.66 0.32 5.29
N ILE A 18 -10.65 -0.47 5.72
CA ILE A 18 -10.70 -1.07 7.06
C ILE A 18 -9.45 -1.93 7.30
N ALA A 19 -9.10 -2.79 6.35
CA ALA A 19 -7.90 -3.63 6.43
C ALA A 19 -6.61 -2.78 6.56
N ALA A 20 -6.50 -1.67 5.81
CA ALA A 20 -5.37 -0.75 5.94
C ALA A 20 -5.29 -0.09 7.32
N PHE A 21 -6.44 0.29 7.92
CA PHE A 21 -6.47 0.82 9.28
C PHE A 21 -6.07 -0.23 10.32
N MET A 22 -6.49 -1.49 10.15
CA MET A 22 -6.04 -2.58 11.03
C MET A 22 -4.51 -2.71 11.01
N VAL A 23 -3.88 -2.66 9.83
CA VAL A 23 -2.41 -2.69 9.69
C VAL A 23 -1.75 -1.47 10.33
N PHE A 24 -2.36 -0.30 10.20
CA PHE A 24 -1.87 0.94 10.82
C PHE A 24 -1.87 0.83 12.35
N PHE A 25 -2.98 0.42 12.96
CA PHE A 25 -3.08 0.26 14.41
C PHE A 25 -2.19 -0.86 14.94
N PHE A 26 -1.95 -1.91 14.15
CA PHE A 26 -0.97 -2.94 14.50
C PHE A 26 0.46 -2.38 14.61
N HIS A 27 0.90 -1.57 13.64
CA HIS A 27 2.25 -1.00 13.66
C HIS A 27 2.40 0.18 14.63
N PHE A 28 1.36 1.01 14.73
CA PHE A 28 1.31 2.16 15.61
C PHE A 28 0.29 1.90 16.71
N ASN A 29 0.56 0.91 17.56
CA ASN A 29 -0.31 0.57 18.67
C ASN A 29 -0.12 1.64 19.78
N PRO A 30 -1.13 2.50 20.02
CA PRO A 30 -1.01 3.56 21.04
C PRO A 30 -1.27 3.03 22.45
N PHE A 31 -1.72 1.78 22.58
CA PHE A 31 -1.99 1.14 23.85
C PHE A 31 -0.74 0.40 24.31
N HIS A 32 -0.38 0.53 25.58
CA HIS A 32 0.83 -0.10 26.13
C HIS A 32 0.53 -1.37 26.94
N GLU A 33 -0.70 -1.53 27.44
CA GLU A 33 -1.10 -2.69 28.26
C GLU A 33 -2.63 -2.92 28.26
N GLY A 34 -3.07 -4.13 28.65
CA GLY A 34 -4.48 -4.50 28.82
C GLY A 34 -5.12 -5.21 27.62
N PHE A 35 -6.40 -5.54 27.75
CA PHE A 35 -7.16 -6.31 26.74
C PHE A 35 -7.16 -5.65 25.35
N ILE A 36 -7.22 -4.32 25.30
CA ILE A 36 -7.22 -3.55 24.04
C ILE A 36 -5.88 -3.67 23.32
N PHE A 37 -4.75 -3.71 24.06
CA PHE A 37 -3.42 -3.93 23.48
C PHE A 37 -3.34 -5.30 22.78
N HIS A 38 -3.78 -6.36 23.45
CA HIS A 38 -3.81 -7.70 22.86
C HIS A 38 -4.72 -7.77 21.63
N PHE A 39 -5.89 -7.14 21.69
CA PHE A 39 -6.81 -7.08 20.56
C PHE A 39 -6.21 -6.37 19.33
N VAL A 40 -5.53 -5.24 19.53
CA VAL A 40 -4.88 -4.50 18.44
C VAL A 40 -3.66 -5.24 17.89
N ASN A 41 -2.95 -6.03 18.71
CA ASN A 41 -1.86 -6.88 18.22
C ASN A 41 -2.34 -8.00 17.28
N GLU A 42 -3.60 -8.44 17.38
CA GLU A 42 -4.16 -9.42 16.44
C GLU A 42 -4.50 -8.81 15.06
N PHE A 43 -4.39 -7.49 14.89
CA PHE A 43 -4.68 -6.82 13.62
C PHE A 43 -3.67 -7.07 12.50
N HIS A 44 -2.65 -7.91 12.73
CA HIS A 44 -1.77 -8.41 11.67
C HIS A 44 -2.54 -9.05 10.51
N VAL A 45 -3.72 -9.64 10.78
CA VAL A 45 -4.63 -10.23 9.78
C VAL A 45 -5.06 -9.23 8.71
N GLY A 46 -5.08 -7.93 9.03
CA GLY A 46 -5.38 -6.86 8.08
C GLY A 46 -4.48 -6.87 6.85
N VAL A 47 -3.20 -7.26 7.01
CA VAL A 47 -2.25 -7.38 5.89
C VAL A 47 -2.73 -8.44 4.89
N THR A 48 -3.05 -9.63 5.40
CA THR A 48 -3.52 -10.76 4.59
C THR A 48 -4.81 -10.41 3.86
N VAL A 49 -5.79 -9.82 4.56
CA VAL A 49 -7.06 -9.41 3.97
C VAL A 49 -6.86 -8.34 2.88
N PHE A 50 -6.01 -7.35 3.13
CA PHE A 50 -5.71 -6.30 2.15
C PHE A 50 -5.11 -6.86 0.86
N PHE A 51 -4.15 -7.79 0.98
CA PHE A 51 -3.49 -8.41 -0.18
C PHE A 51 -4.44 -9.32 -0.95
N VAL A 52 -5.21 -10.17 -0.27
CA VAL A 52 -6.17 -11.08 -0.92
C VAL A 52 -7.23 -10.30 -1.69
N LEU A 53 -7.82 -9.25 -1.09
CA LEU A 53 -8.83 -8.42 -1.76
C LEU A 53 -8.24 -7.64 -2.94
N SER A 54 -7.00 -7.16 -2.81
CA SER A 54 -6.32 -6.46 -3.90
C SER A 54 -6.05 -7.39 -5.07
N GLY A 55 -5.60 -8.62 -4.81
CA GLY A 55 -5.41 -9.66 -5.82
C GLY A 55 -6.72 -10.05 -6.50
N PHE A 56 -7.76 -10.33 -5.71
CA PHE A 56 -9.10 -10.63 -6.21
C PHE A 56 -9.63 -9.53 -7.15
N LEU A 57 -9.55 -8.26 -6.74
CA LEU A 57 -10.05 -7.14 -7.54
C LEU A 57 -9.25 -6.96 -8.86
N ILE A 58 -7.94 -7.21 -8.84
CA ILE A 58 -7.12 -7.18 -10.05
C ILE A 58 -7.59 -8.29 -10.99
N THR A 59 -7.62 -9.55 -10.53
CA THR A 59 -8.03 -10.68 -11.37
C THR A 59 -9.44 -10.48 -11.90
N TYR A 60 -10.39 -10.08 -11.05
CA TYR A 60 -11.78 -9.87 -11.44
C TYR A 60 -11.96 -8.75 -12.48
N ARG A 61 -11.21 -7.64 -12.36
CA ARG A 61 -11.28 -6.53 -13.33
C ARG A 61 -10.82 -6.96 -14.72
N TYR A 62 -9.90 -7.93 -14.79
CA TYR A 62 -9.18 -8.27 -16.02
C TYR A 62 -9.48 -9.67 -16.53
N ILE A 63 -10.41 -10.40 -15.89
CA ILE A 63 -10.80 -11.75 -16.28
C ILE A 63 -11.47 -11.79 -17.67
N ASP A 64 -12.26 -10.77 -18.00
CA ASP A 64 -13.01 -10.68 -19.26
C ASP A 64 -12.18 -10.08 -20.41
N SER A 65 -11.11 -9.34 -20.11
CA SER A 65 -10.26 -8.64 -21.09
C SER A 65 -8.89 -9.31 -21.24
N PHE A 66 -8.86 -10.64 -21.23
CA PHE A 66 -7.65 -11.46 -21.11
C PHE A 66 -6.84 -11.51 -22.43
N GLU A 67 -6.38 -10.36 -22.90
CA GLU A 67 -5.24 -10.26 -23.81
C GLU A 67 -4.06 -9.75 -22.99
N PHE A 68 -3.18 -10.66 -22.56
CA PHE A 68 -1.97 -10.34 -21.79
C PHE A 68 -0.94 -9.66 -22.70
N SER A 69 -1.25 -8.45 -23.18
CA SER A 69 -0.38 -7.65 -24.01
C SER A 69 0.63 -6.89 -23.15
N ARG A 70 1.88 -6.84 -23.64
CA ARG A 70 2.99 -6.12 -23.00
C ARG A 70 2.70 -4.62 -22.81
N GLU A 71 1.88 -4.05 -23.69
CA GLU A 71 1.43 -2.65 -23.58
C GLU A 71 0.46 -2.44 -22.42
N TRP A 72 -0.42 -3.41 -22.16
CA TRP A 72 -1.37 -3.36 -21.06
C TRP A 72 -0.66 -3.45 -19.71
N PHE A 73 0.28 -4.38 -19.56
CA PHE A 73 1.08 -4.50 -18.33
C PHE A 73 1.89 -3.23 -18.07
N SER A 74 2.50 -2.67 -19.11
CA SER A 74 3.22 -1.39 -19.02
C SER A 74 2.30 -0.26 -18.56
N LYS A 75 1.12 -0.08 -19.18
CA LYS A 75 0.15 0.95 -18.77
C LYS A 75 -0.33 0.77 -17.33
N TYR A 76 -0.58 -0.46 -16.90
CA TYR A 76 -0.98 -0.79 -15.53
C TYR A 76 0.11 -0.41 -14.50
N ILE A 77 1.37 -0.77 -14.75
CA ILE A 77 2.48 -0.44 -13.87
C ILE A 77 2.74 1.07 -13.87
N ILE A 78 2.75 1.72 -15.05
CA ILE A 78 2.94 3.17 -15.17
C ILE A 78 1.89 3.92 -14.35
N ASN A 79 0.61 3.56 -14.44
CA ASN A 79 -0.46 4.20 -13.67
C ASN A 79 -0.36 3.98 -12.16
N ARG A 80 0.31 2.92 -11.71
CA ARG A 80 0.57 2.67 -10.28
C ARG A 80 1.79 3.44 -9.81
N VAL A 81 2.87 3.41 -10.58
CA VAL A 81 4.09 4.16 -10.29
C VAL A 81 3.81 5.66 -10.29
N ALA A 82 3.11 6.18 -11.30
CA ALA A 82 2.76 7.60 -11.39
C ALA A 82 1.92 8.11 -10.21
N ARG A 83 1.22 7.23 -9.48
CA ARG A 83 0.48 7.60 -8.27
C ARG A 83 1.30 7.49 -6.99
N ILE A 84 2.24 6.54 -6.90
CA ILE A 84 3.03 6.29 -5.68
C ILE A 84 4.29 7.19 -5.65
N TYR A 85 4.95 7.36 -6.80
CA TYR A 85 6.22 8.07 -6.93
C TYR A 85 6.17 9.55 -6.51
N PRO A 86 5.12 10.33 -6.84
CA PRO A 86 5.04 11.72 -6.40
C PRO A 86 4.99 11.85 -4.88
N MET A 87 4.20 11.00 -4.21
CA MET A 87 4.10 10.99 -2.75
C MET A 87 5.41 10.52 -2.12
N TYR A 88 6.05 9.50 -2.71
CA TYR A 88 7.36 9.01 -2.27
C TYR A 88 8.42 10.11 -2.33
N ILE A 89 8.60 10.77 -3.48
CA ILE A 89 9.56 11.86 -3.65
C ILE A 89 9.28 12.98 -2.63
N LEU A 90 8.02 13.38 -2.47
CA LEU A 90 7.64 14.42 -1.53
C LEU A 90 8.03 14.07 -0.10
N ILE A 91 7.69 12.86 0.38
CA ILE A 91 8.05 12.39 1.71
C ILE A 91 9.58 12.28 1.86
N THR A 92 10.28 11.79 0.83
CA THR A 92 11.74 11.72 0.83
C THR A 92 12.36 13.11 0.98
N ILE A 93 11.95 14.09 0.17
CA ILE A 93 12.45 15.47 0.26
C ILE A 93 12.15 16.06 1.64
N CYS A 94 10.93 15.88 2.15
CA CYS A 94 10.57 16.31 3.51
C CYS A 94 11.49 15.66 4.55
N ALA A 95 11.74 14.36 4.47
CA ALA A 95 12.63 13.66 5.40
C ALA A 95 14.06 14.23 5.35
N PHE A 96 14.59 14.51 4.16
CA PHE A 96 15.92 15.13 4.00
C PHE A 96 15.99 16.54 4.59
N ILE A 97 14.91 17.34 4.51
CA ILE A 97 14.85 18.71 5.04
C ILE A 97 14.68 18.71 6.57
N PHE A 98 13.75 17.90 7.10
CA PHE A 98 13.37 17.91 8.51
C PHE A 98 14.29 17.07 9.41
N ALA A 99 15.03 16.12 8.85
CA ALA A 99 15.93 15.25 9.61
C ALA A 99 17.35 15.18 8.97
N PRO A 100 18.10 16.29 8.98
CA PRO A 100 19.43 16.37 8.36
C PRO A 100 20.47 15.44 9.02
N ASP A 101 20.25 15.01 10.27
CA ASP A 101 21.14 14.06 10.93
C ASP A 101 21.05 12.64 10.35
N ILE A 102 19.91 12.26 9.76
CA ILE A 102 19.77 10.99 9.02
C ILE A 102 20.72 10.98 7.82
N VAL A 103 20.89 12.12 7.14
CA VAL A 103 21.76 12.30 5.97
C VAL A 103 23.23 12.00 6.31
N LYS A 104 23.67 12.33 7.53
CA LYS A 104 25.03 12.06 8.00
C LYS A 104 25.27 10.57 8.27
N THR A 105 24.23 9.78 8.56
CA THR A 105 24.32 8.33 8.80
C THR A 105 24.29 7.52 7.50
N VAL A 106 23.68 8.02 6.42
CA VAL A 106 23.62 7.33 5.12
C VAL A 106 25.00 6.90 4.58
N PRO A 107 26.04 7.76 4.54
CA PRO A 107 27.36 7.34 4.08
C PRO A 107 28.02 6.29 5.01
N ILE A 108 27.77 6.36 6.33
CA ILE A 108 28.29 5.39 7.31
C ILE A 108 27.64 4.00 7.10
N PHE A 109 26.34 3.97 6.79
CA PHE A 109 25.62 2.72 6.49
C PHE A 109 26.07 2.08 5.17
N ILE A 110 26.35 2.90 4.15
CA ILE A 110 26.90 2.42 2.86
C ILE A 110 28.34 1.89 3.03
N LEU A 111 29.16 2.56 3.84
CA LEU A 111 30.53 2.12 4.16
C LEU A 111 30.58 0.86 5.04
N ASN A 112 29.55 0.56 5.81
CA ASN A 112 29.48 -0.64 6.67
C ASN A 112 28.96 -1.90 5.94
N ILE A 113 28.49 -1.74 4.70
CA ILE A 113 27.96 -2.84 3.86
C ILE A 113 28.97 -3.26 2.76
N THR A 114 30.05 -2.49 2.56
CA THR A 114 31.19 -2.87 1.70
C THR A 114 32.33 -3.41 2.55
#